data_AF-A0A948WLG5-F1
#
_entry.id   AF-A0A948WLG5-F1
#
_cell.length_a   1.000
_cell.length_b   1.000
_cell.length_c   1.000
_cell.angle_alpha   90.00
_cell.angle_beta   90.00
_cell.angle_gamma   90.00
#
_symmetry.space_group_name_H-M   'P 1'
#
loop_
_entity.id
_entity.type
_entity.pdbx_description
1 polymer ?
#
loop_
_entity_poly.entity_id
_entity_poly.type
_entity_poly.pdbx_seq_one_letter_code
_entity_poly.pdbx_strand_id
1 'polypeptide(L)'
;MEGMQDRRGAAPAVPCVGDLRHRAQHGHLAPQLSGAPHGDPGRRYHGIDALRGAMMLLGVVLHAALCYLEGADGVVWAYRDPQGSPLAAWLLISIHVFRMPAFFVLAGFFAALLWSRRGPGGFVADRVRRIVLPMAVGWVILFPLVRLSLAFAVARLSGAAPGQAIGAVAGPVLASPWADANPAHLWFLELLVILYGLAIVATAGARLVPASVRASFGRGVDAVLAGRTRVPRVLVLAAGTMLTLLPMDAPGIDTPTGFAMPPRVVVAHGLFFLVGWQFFTHRAAMEALADRPWGRLAGGLAMLAVTTLASLIWWGAVLGGADRETAGMGIFFLAVQAATAVTIWLLVLGGIGAAERLLDGPVPGVRFLVDASYWTYLVHLPLVVAAAALLQGWEVAPTVRMLGTVVVVSAACLVSFAAVRGVLPTSVAGRNPGPGRAFGRKP
;
A
#
# COMPACT_ATOMS: atom_id res chain seq x y z
N MET A 1 29.08 22.77 -79.88
CA MET A 1 30.49 22.52 -80.23
C MET A 1 31.04 21.60 -79.16
N GLU A 2 31.53 20.43 -79.60
CA GLU A 2 32.45 19.47 -78.95
C GLU A 2 32.04 18.86 -77.60
N GLY A 3 32.10 17.55 -77.33
CA GLY A 3 32.47 16.32 -78.06
C GLY A 3 32.26 15.16 -77.06
N MET A 4 31.39 14.19 -77.34
CA MET A 4 31.64 12.83 -77.89
C MET A 4 32.81 12.03 -77.28
N GLN A 5 32.46 10.95 -76.56
CA GLN A 5 33.05 9.58 -76.50
C GLN A 5 32.40 8.87 -75.28
N ASP A 6 31.38 8.01 -75.36
CA ASP A 6 31.23 6.69 -76.00
C ASP A 6 32.28 5.63 -75.56
N ARG A 7 31.92 4.69 -74.68
CA ARG A 7 31.59 3.28 -75.06
C ARG A 7 31.63 2.27 -73.90
N ARG A 8 30.74 1.28 -74.07
CA ARG A 8 30.70 -0.15 -73.62
C ARG A 8 29.99 -0.40 -72.29
N GLY A 9 28.96 -1.25 -72.20
CA GLY A 9 28.28 -2.11 -73.17
C GLY A 9 27.21 -2.94 -72.45
N ALA A 10 25.98 -2.93 -72.96
CA ALA A 10 25.25 -4.09 -73.49
C ALA A 10 24.19 -4.71 -72.54
N ALA A 11 22.93 -4.47 -72.90
CA ALA A 11 21.77 -5.35 -72.68
C ALA A 11 21.37 -5.93 -74.08
N PRO A 12 20.30 -6.75 -74.31
CA PRO A 12 19.31 -7.36 -73.39
C PRO A 12 18.87 -8.83 -73.72
N ALA A 13 18.07 -9.41 -72.80
CA ALA A 13 16.91 -10.32 -72.94
C ALA A 13 16.92 -11.62 -73.80
N VAL A 14 16.23 -12.67 -73.30
CA VAL A 14 15.00 -13.29 -73.88
C VAL A 14 14.47 -14.46 -72.97
N PRO A 15 13.15 -14.75 -72.94
CA PRO A 15 12.47 -15.60 -71.94
C PRO A 15 11.90 -16.94 -72.52
N CYS A 16 11.38 -17.81 -71.63
CA CYS A 16 10.17 -18.68 -71.75
C CYS A 16 10.34 -20.05 -71.03
N VAL A 17 9.53 -20.36 -70.00
CA VAL A 17 8.25 -21.12 -69.96
C VAL A 17 8.43 -22.65 -70.01
N GLY A 18 7.98 -23.33 -68.95
CA GLY A 18 7.96 -24.80 -68.77
C GLY A 18 8.28 -25.14 -67.31
N ASP A 19 7.45 -24.81 -66.33
CA ASP A 19 6.18 -25.47 -65.98
C ASP A 19 6.36 -26.88 -65.37
N LEU A 20 5.60 -27.12 -64.30
CA LEU A 20 5.30 -28.42 -63.70
C LEU A 20 6.40 -29.16 -62.94
N ARG A 21 6.60 -28.74 -61.68
CA ARG A 21 6.36 -29.64 -60.53
C ARG A 21 5.98 -28.86 -59.27
N HIS A 22 4.67 -28.64 -59.15
CA HIS A 22 3.85 -28.87 -57.96
C HIS A 22 4.52 -28.64 -56.58
N ARG A 23 4.23 -27.53 -55.89
CA ARG A 23 3.11 -27.34 -54.95
C ARG A 23 3.14 -28.24 -53.70
N ALA A 24 2.99 -27.55 -52.56
CA ALA A 24 2.79 -27.99 -51.17
C ALA A 24 4.12 -28.13 -50.39
N GLN A 25 4.39 -27.35 -49.35
CA GLN A 25 3.47 -27.00 -48.26
C GLN A 25 3.62 -25.54 -47.80
N HIS A 26 2.48 -24.87 -47.71
CA HIS A 26 2.30 -23.56 -47.08
C HIS A 26 2.22 -23.69 -45.55
N GLY A 27 2.76 -22.69 -44.84
CA GLY A 27 2.47 -22.43 -43.43
C GLY A 27 2.68 -20.94 -43.13
N HIS A 28 1.58 -20.20 -42.97
CA HIS A 28 1.42 -18.75 -42.83
C HIS A 28 2.53 -17.94 -42.14
N LEU A 29 2.97 -16.87 -42.82
CA LEU A 29 3.50 -15.65 -42.22
C LEU A 29 2.45 -15.02 -41.29
N ALA A 30 2.66 -15.12 -39.97
CA ALA A 30 1.94 -14.30 -39.01
C ALA A 30 2.42 -12.83 -39.11
N PRO A 31 1.51 -11.84 -39.06
CA PRO A 31 1.91 -10.43 -39.09
C PRO A 31 2.74 -10.11 -37.84
N GLN A 32 3.92 -9.52 -38.05
CA GLN A 32 4.69 -8.91 -36.97
C GLN A 32 3.84 -7.80 -36.34
N LEU A 33 3.34 -8.04 -35.14
CA LEU A 33 2.73 -7.01 -34.28
C LEU A 33 3.85 -6.07 -33.79
N SER A 34 4.21 -5.12 -34.65
CA SER A 34 4.90 -3.89 -34.28
C SER A 34 3.96 -3.04 -33.43
N GLY A 35 4.37 -2.67 -32.21
CA GLY A 35 3.69 -1.63 -31.43
C GLY A 35 3.34 -1.96 -29.98
N ALA A 36 4.30 -2.43 -29.18
CA ALA A 36 4.24 -2.19 -27.73
C ALA A 36 5.50 -1.41 -27.35
N PRO A 37 5.40 -0.21 -26.74
CA PRO A 37 6.59 0.45 -26.22
C PRO A 37 7.13 -0.43 -25.09
N HIS A 38 8.24 -1.11 -25.37
CA HIS A 38 9.05 -1.74 -24.34
C HIS A 38 9.60 -0.64 -23.44
N GLY A 39 8.81 -0.24 -22.44
CA GLY A 39 9.23 0.72 -21.43
C GLY A 39 10.53 0.23 -20.78
N ASP A 40 11.52 1.10 -20.73
CA ASP A 40 12.87 0.85 -20.23
C ASP A 40 12.85 -0.09 -18.99
N PRO A 41 13.46 -1.28 -19.07
CA PRO A 41 13.57 -2.24 -17.97
C PRO A 41 14.20 -1.62 -16.70
N GLY A 42 14.91 -0.50 -16.82
CA GLY A 42 15.60 0.21 -15.74
C GLY A 42 14.81 1.32 -15.02
N ARG A 43 13.64 1.77 -15.51
CA ARG A 43 12.94 2.91 -14.89
C ARG A 43 12.46 2.56 -13.48
N ARG A 44 13.07 3.19 -12.48
CA ARG A 44 12.66 3.11 -11.08
C ARG A 44 11.61 4.19 -10.82
N TYR A 45 10.47 3.80 -10.28
CA TYR A 45 9.40 4.73 -9.95
C TYR A 45 9.68 5.36 -8.58
N HIS A 46 10.39 6.49 -8.59
CA HIS A 46 10.85 7.17 -7.37
C HIS A 46 9.71 7.79 -6.57
N GLY A 47 8.71 8.37 -7.25
CA GLY A 47 7.54 8.97 -6.62
C GLY A 47 6.71 7.96 -5.82
N ILE A 48 6.24 6.90 -6.45
CA ILE A 48 5.46 5.88 -5.74
C ILE A 48 6.24 5.13 -4.64
N ASP A 49 7.55 4.93 -4.80
CA ASP A 49 8.41 4.37 -3.74
C ASP A 49 8.40 5.29 -2.51
N ALA A 50 8.52 6.61 -2.73
CA ALA A 50 8.45 7.61 -1.68
C ALA A 50 7.07 7.72 -1.05
N LEU A 51 6.00 7.67 -1.85
CA LEU A 51 4.63 7.65 -1.34
C LEU A 51 4.39 6.45 -0.43
N ARG A 52 4.87 5.26 -0.83
CA ARG A 52 4.82 4.05 0.02
C ARG A 52 5.54 4.29 1.35
N GLY A 53 6.75 4.87 1.31
CA GLY A 53 7.51 5.21 2.52
C GLY A 53 6.79 6.21 3.43
N ALA A 54 6.21 7.26 2.85
CA ALA A 54 5.45 8.27 3.58
C ALA A 54 4.21 7.67 4.27
N MET A 55 3.44 6.84 3.55
CA MET A 55 2.30 6.14 4.13
C MET A 55 2.74 5.20 5.27
N MET A 56 3.95 4.65 5.23
CA MET A 56 4.43 3.75 6.29
C MET A 56 4.70 4.53 7.57
N LEU A 57 5.33 5.71 7.44
CA LEU A 57 5.62 6.60 8.56
C LEU A 57 4.33 7.15 9.21
N LEU A 58 3.28 7.43 8.42
CA LEU A 58 1.97 7.80 8.97
C LEU A 58 1.37 6.71 9.88
N GLY A 59 1.80 5.45 9.76
CA GLY A 59 1.40 4.38 10.67
C GLY A 59 1.83 4.63 12.12
N VAL A 60 3.02 5.23 12.33
CA VAL A 60 3.51 5.57 13.67
C VAL A 60 2.62 6.64 14.30
N VAL A 61 2.24 7.65 13.52
CA VAL A 61 1.32 8.72 13.96
C VAL A 61 -0.04 8.13 14.35
N LEU A 62 -0.57 7.23 13.52
CA LEU A 62 -1.85 6.58 13.76
C LEU A 62 -1.83 5.74 15.04
N HIS A 63 -0.81 4.90 15.25
CA HIS A 63 -0.71 4.07 16.45
C HIS A 63 -0.44 4.88 17.72
N ALA A 64 0.30 5.99 17.61
CA ALA A 64 0.44 6.92 18.72
C ALA A 64 -0.93 7.54 19.07
N ALA A 65 -1.69 8.00 18.08
CA ALA A 65 -3.04 8.55 18.28
C ALA A 65 -4.00 7.56 18.96
N LEU A 66 -3.94 6.26 18.63
CA LEU A 66 -4.73 5.22 19.30
C LEU A 66 -4.54 5.20 20.83
N CYS A 67 -3.33 5.53 21.31
CA CYS A 67 -3.01 5.56 22.73
C CYS A 67 -3.56 6.80 23.46
N TYR A 68 -4.11 7.80 22.74
CA TYR A 68 -4.62 9.05 23.31
C TYR A 68 -6.08 9.33 22.88
N LEU A 69 -6.84 8.31 22.49
CA LEU A 69 -8.26 8.46 22.20
C LEU A 69 -9.07 8.81 23.46
N GLU A 70 -10.03 9.71 23.31
CA GLU A 70 -11.02 10.06 24.34
C GLU A 70 -12.19 9.05 24.37
N GLY A 71 -12.83 8.88 25.53
CA GLY A 71 -14.05 8.06 25.68
C GLY A 71 -13.88 6.81 26.57
N ALA A 72 -15.01 6.17 26.89
CA ALA A 72 -15.10 5.07 27.85
C ALA A 72 -14.39 3.77 27.41
N ASP A 73 -14.09 2.93 28.41
CA ASP A 73 -13.25 1.73 28.31
C ASP A 73 -13.79 0.66 27.34
N GLY A 74 -12.85 -0.02 26.67
CA GLY A 74 -13.11 -1.27 25.96
C GLY A 74 -13.36 -1.15 24.46
N VAL A 75 -13.04 -2.25 23.76
CA VAL A 75 -13.29 -2.59 22.35
C VAL A 75 -12.18 -2.28 21.33
N VAL A 76 -11.59 -1.07 21.25
CA VAL A 76 -10.72 -0.74 20.08
C VAL A 76 -9.21 -0.88 20.34
N TRP A 77 -8.73 -0.56 21.55
CA TRP A 77 -7.30 -0.54 21.85
C TRP A 77 -7.06 -0.79 23.35
N ALA A 78 -6.04 -1.58 23.69
CA ALA A 78 -5.85 -2.09 25.05
C ALA A 78 -5.24 -1.06 26.04
N TYR A 79 -4.69 0.06 25.56
CA TYR A 79 -4.16 1.14 26.40
C TYR A 79 -4.63 2.50 25.91
N ARG A 80 -5.23 3.31 26.79
CA ARG A 80 -5.54 4.72 26.51
C ARG A 80 -5.05 5.59 27.65
N ASP A 81 -4.43 6.72 27.30
CA ASP A 81 -4.06 7.73 28.27
C ASP A 81 -5.32 8.31 28.94
N PRO A 82 -5.37 8.41 30.28
CA PRO A 82 -6.56 8.88 30.99
C PRO A 82 -7.00 10.30 30.62
N GLN A 83 -6.08 11.15 30.14
CA GLN A 83 -6.44 12.53 29.75
C GLN A 83 -7.02 12.62 28.33
N GLY A 84 -6.69 11.68 27.44
CA GLY A 84 -7.12 11.71 26.03
C GLY A 84 -6.69 12.96 25.25
N SER A 85 -6.89 13.00 23.94
CA SER A 85 -6.66 14.21 23.12
C SER A 85 -7.70 14.29 22.00
N PRO A 86 -8.35 15.45 21.77
CA PRO A 86 -9.31 15.59 20.68
C PRO A 86 -8.64 15.38 19.31
N LEU A 87 -7.35 15.75 19.21
CA LEU A 87 -6.56 15.60 18.00
C LEU A 87 -6.34 14.11 17.65
N ALA A 88 -6.35 13.22 18.64
CA ALA A 88 -6.09 11.80 18.41
C ALA A 88 -7.16 11.16 17.51
N ALA A 89 -8.44 11.41 17.77
CA ALA A 89 -9.52 10.87 16.95
C ALA A 89 -9.51 11.43 15.52
N TRP A 90 -9.22 12.74 15.39
CA TRP A 90 -9.02 13.38 14.09
C TRP A 90 -7.87 12.72 13.29
N LEU A 91 -6.68 12.59 13.89
CA LEU A 91 -5.53 11.97 13.24
C LEU A 91 -5.78 10.51 12.87
N LEU A 92 -6.38 9.74 13.78
CA LEU A 92 -6.72 8.34 13.55
C LEU A 92 -7.61 8.20 12.32
N ILE A 93 -8.77 8.86 12.32
CA ILE A 93 -9.76 8.73 11.25
C ILE A 93 -9.19 9.29 9.94
N SER A 94 -8.61 10.49 9.95
CA SER A 94 -8.08 11.12 8.73
C SER A 94 -6.99 10.27 8.07
N ILE A 95 -6.05 9.73 8.84
CA ILE A 95 -4.97 8.89 8.28
C ILE A 95 -5.54 7.55 7.82
N HIS A 96 -6.40 6.92 8.62
CA HIS A 96 -6.93 5.59 8.33
C HIS A 96 -7.73 5.54 7.02
N VAL A 97 -8.51 6.59 6.73
CA VAL A 97 -9.37 6.69 5.53
C VAL A 97 -8.60 6.37 4.24
N PHE A 98 -7.41 6.94 4.02
CA PHE A 98 -6.73 6.81 2.73
C PHE A 98 -5.41 6.04 2.78
N ARG A 99 -4.75 5.93 3.94
CA ARG A 99 -3.44 5.28 4.07
C ARG A 99 -3.48 3.83 3.58
N MET A 100 -4.43 3.04 4.09
CA MET A 100 -4.53 1.62 3.74
C MET A 100 -4.92 1.42 2.26
N PRO A 101 -5.96 2.08 1.73
CA PRO A 101 -6.26 2.05 0.29
C PRO A 101 -5.07 2.42 -0.60
N ALA A 102 -4.33 3.49 -0.26
CA ALA A 102 -3.13 3.90 -0.99
C ALA A 102 -2.09 2.77 -1.03
N PHE A 103 -1.84 2.10 0.10
CA PHE A 103 -0.94 0.97 0.14
C PHE A 103 -1.35 -0.18 -0.75
N PHE A 104 -2.62 -0.55 -0.75
CA PHE A 104 -3.08 -1.68 -1.56
C PHE A 104 -3.04 -1.37 -3.05
N VAL A 105 -3.33 -0.13 -3.47
CA VAL A 105 -3.10 0.31 -4.87
C VAL A 105 -1.61 0.17 -5.24
N LEU A 106 -0.70 0.67 -4.40
CA LEU A 106 0.74 0.55 -4.66
C LEU A 106 1.21 -0.93 -4.65
N ALA A 107 0.69 -1.74 -3.73
CA ALA A 107 1.03 -3.15 -3.62
C ALA A 107 0.57 -3.94 -4.86
N GLY A 108 -0.62 -3.65 -5.37
CA GLY A 108 -1.13 -4.24 -6.62
C GLY A 108 -0.27 -3.86 -7.83
N PHE A 109 0.11 -2.58 -7.93
CA PHE A 109 1.00 -2.10 -9.00
C PHE A 109 2.35 -2.83 -8.98
N PHE A 110 3.00 -2.91 -7.81
CA PHE A 110 4.28 -3.60 -7.68
C PHE A 110 4.15 -5.12 -7.79
N ALA A 111 2.99 -5.69 -7.48
CA ALA A 111 2.71 -7.11 -7.70
C ALA A 111 2.70 -7.44 -9.19
N ALA A 112 1.94 -6.66 -9.98
CA ALA A 112 1.88 -6.81 -11.41
C ALA A 112 3.26 -6.60 -12.07
N LEU A 113 4.02 -5.59 -11.63
CA LEU A 113 5.39 -5.34 -12.08
C LEU A 113 6.33 -6.52 -11.81
N LEU A 114 6.27 -7.10 -10.61
CA LEU A 114 7.10 -8.25 -10.26
C LEU A 114 6.70 -9.48 -11.06
N TRP A 115 5.39 -9.71 -11.21
CA TRP A 115 4.83 -10.81 -11.99
C TRP A 115 5.31 -10.76 -13.44
N SER A 116 5.24 -9.58 -14.08
CA SER A 116 5.69 -9.43 -15.46
C SER A 116 7.20 -9.62 -15.63
N ARG A 117 7.99 -9.25 -14.60
CA ARG A 117 9.46 -9.31 -14.66
C ARG A 117 10.06 -10.68 -14.33
N ARG A 118 9.43 -11.45 -13.43
CA ARG A 118 10.00 -12.71 -12.90
C ARG A 118 9.13 -13.94 -13.11
N GLY A 119 7.95 -13.78 -13.72
CA GLY A 119 6.98 -14.85 -13.89
C GLY A 119 6.43 -15.40 -12.57
N PRO A 120 5.57 -16.45 -12.62
CA PRO A 120 4.89 -16.97 -11.44
C PRO A 120 5.82 -17.51 -10.36
N GLY A 121 6.80 -18.35 -10.74
CA GLY A 121 7.73 -18.96 -9.79
C GLY A 121 8.64 -17.93 -9.11
N GLY A 122 9.17 -16.98 -9.88
CA GLY A 122 9.98 -15.89 -9.34
C GLY A 122 9.18 -14.90 -8.49
N PHE A 123 7.90 -14.70 -8.80
CA PHE A 123 6.97 -13.94 -7.97
C PHE A 123 6.77 -14.61 -6.61
N VAL A 124 6.38 -15.88 -6.58
CA VAL A 124 6.16 -16.62 -5.32
C VAL A 124 7.43 -16.63 -4.46
N ALA A 125 8.59 -16.96 -5.06
CA ALA A 125 9.84 -17.03 -4.33
C ALA A 125 10.28 -15.68 -3.74
N ASP A 126 10.03 -14.57 -4.44
CA ASP A 126 10.30 -13.22 -3.93
C ASP A 126 9.33 -12.82 -2.80
N ARG A 127 8.04 -13.10 -2.96
CA ARG A 127 7.02 -12.81 -1.93
C ARG A 127 7.23 -13.62 -0.66
N VAL A 128 7.61 -14.89 -0.77
CA VAL A 128 7.96 -15.72 0.39
C VAL A 128 9.16 -15.13 1.12
N ARG A 129 10.26 -14.80 0.41
CA ARG A 129 11.49 -14.29 1.04
C ARG A 129 11.36 -12.88 1.61
N ARG A 130 10.51 -12.03 1.03
CA ARG A 130 10.41 -10.60 1.39
C ARG A 130 9.19 -10.24 2.23
N ILE A 131 8.18 -11.11 2.31
CA ILE A 131 6.92 -10.82 3.00
C ILE A 131 6.59 -11.94 3.97
N VAL A 132 6.42 -13.18 3.49
CA VAL A 132 5.97 -14.30 4.35
C VAL A 132 7.00 -14.62 5.44
N LEU A 133 8.27 -14.79 5.07
CA LEU A 133 9.32 -15.14 6.03
C LEU A 133 9.56 -14.02 7.05
N PRO A 134 9.76 -12.74 6.65
CA PRO A 134 9.86 -11.65 7.62
C PRO A 134 8.62 -11.47 8.49
N MET A 135 7.41 -11.71 7.96
CA MET A 135 6.18 -11.69 8.75
C MET A 135 6.18 -12.79 9.81
N ALA A 136 6.51 -14.04 9.45
CA ALA A 136 6.51 -15.16 10.38
C ALA A 136 7.57 -15.00 11.48
N VAL A 137 8.82 -14.71 11.09
CA VAL A 137 9.92 -14.49 12.04
C VAL A 137 9.65 -13.24 12.88
N GLY A 138 9.21 -12.16 12.24
CA GLY A 138 8.84 -10.93 12.92
C GLY A 138 7.71 -11.15 13.92
N TRP A 139 6.66 -11.89 13.57
CA TRP A 139 5.54 -12.18 14.46
C TRP A 139 5.98 -12.96 15.71
N VAL A 140 6.79 -14.02 15.54
CA VAL A 140 7.29 -14.83 16.67
C VAL A 140 8.04 -13.97 17.70
N ILE A 141 8.80 -12.97 17.25
CA ILE A 141 9.59 -12.08 18.10
C ILE A 141 8.75 -10.91 18.63
N LEU A 142 7.99 -10.25 17.75
CA LEU A 142 7.33 -8.98 18.03
C LEU A 142 6.01 -9.17 18.78
N PHE A 143 5.29 -10.28 18.58
CA PHE A 143 4.02 -10.51 19.26
C PHE A 143 4.19 -10.55 20.80
N PRO A 144 5.15 -11.32 21.36
CA PRO A 144 5.44 -11.25 22.80
C PRO A 144 5.85 -9.85 23.27
N LEU A 145 6.59 -9.09 22.47
CA LEU A 145 6.98 -7.71 22.80
C LEU A 145 5.78 -6.75 22.81
N VAL A 146 4.87 -6.88 21.85
CA VAL A 146 3.61 -6.11 21.83
C VAL A 146 2.78 -6.44 23.07
N ARG A 147 2.65 -7.72 23.42
CA ARG A 147 1.95 -8.14 24.64
C ARG A 147 2.61 -7.62 25.90
N LEU A 148 3.94 -7.65 25.98
CA LEU A 148 4.70 -7.08 27.08
C LEU A 148 4.44 -5.58 27.21
N SER A 149 4.52 -4.82 26.11
CA SER A 149 4.26 -3.38 26.12
C SER A 149 2.82 -3.05 26.52
N LEU A 150 1.83 -3.81 26.03
CA LEU A 150 0.42 -3.63 26.41
C LEU A 150 0.20 -3.95 27.89
N ALA A 151 0.73 -5.07 28.39
CA ALA A 151 0.63 -5.43 29.80
C ALA A 151 1.31 -4.38 30.71
N PHE A 152 2.50 -3.92 30.32
CA PHE A 152 3.19 -2.82 30.98
C PHE A 152 2.32 -1.56 31.01
N ALA A 153 1.70 -1.19 29.89
CA ALA A 153 0.84 -0.02 29.79
C ALA A 153 -0.41 -0.14 30.67
N VAL A 154 -1.03 -1.32 30.75
CA VAL A 154 -2.15 -1.58 31.67
C VAL A 154 -1.71 -1.47 33.13
N ALA A 155 -0.55 -2.04 33.50
CA ALA A 155 -0.02 -1.92 34.87
C ALA A 155 0.26 -0.46 35.26
N ARG A 156 0.70 0.37 34.30
CA ARG A 156 0.89 1.81 34.48
C ARG A 156 -0.43 2.56 34.74
N LEU A 157 -1.54 2.14 34.12
CA LEU A 157 -2.88 2.68 34.42
C LEU A 157 -3.32 2.40 35.87
N SER A 158 -2.86 1.30 36.48
CA SER A 158 -3.10 0.99 37.89
C SER A 158 -2.21 1.78 38.87
N GLY A 159 -1.42 2.75 38.38
CA GLY A 159 -0.57 3.59 39.21
C GLY A 159 0.81 3.02 39.54
N ALA A 160 1.15 1.81 39.06
CA ALA A 160 2.44 1.18 39.34
C ALA A 160 3.60 1.99 38.75
N ALA A 161 4.67 2.26 39.51
CA ALA A 161 5.87 2.89 38.97
C ALA A 161 6.51 2.02 37.85
N PRO A 162 7.27 2.56 36.88
CA PRO A 162 7.79 1.79 35.75
C PRO A 162 8.51 0.49 36.13
N GLY A 163 9.37 0.52 37.16
CA GLY A 163 10.06 -0.69 37.62
C GLY A 163 9.13 -1.75 38.22
N GLN A 164 8.11 -1.32 38.97
CA GLN A 164 7.09 -2.21 39.54
C GLN A 164 6.23 -2.83 38.43
N ALA A 165 5.81 -2.01 37.45
CA ALA A 165 5.04 -2.46 36.29
C ALA A 165 5.80 -3.56 35.52
N ILE A 166 7.09 -3.36 35.24
CA ILE A 166 7.93 -4.36 34.57
C ILE A 166 8.00 -5.65 35.39
N GLY A 167 8.28 -5.56 36.69
CA GLY A 167 8.36 -6.72 37.59
C GLY A 167 7.06 -7.52 37.65
N ALA A 168 5.92 -6.83 37.62
CA ALA A 168 4.60 -7.44 37.68
C ALA A 168 4.23 -8.20 36.39
N VAL A 169 4.65 -7.71 35.22
CA VAL A 169 4.17 -8.25 33.92
C VAL A 169 5.16 -9.16 33.22
N ALA A 170 6.47 -9.02 33.46
CA ALA A 170 7.48 -9.77 32.73
C ALA A 170 7.34 -11.29 32.93
N GLY A 171 7.23 -11.75 34.17
CA GLY A 171 7.05 -13.18 34.49
C GLY A 171 5.82 -13.79 33.83
N PRO A 172 4.60 -13.25 34.08
CA PRO A 172 3.37 -13.76 33.47
C PRO A 172 3.37 -13.76 31.94
N VAL A 173 3.88 -12.69 31.31
CA VAL A 173 3.95 -12.62 29.84
C VAL A 173 4.96 -13.63 29.28
N LEU A 174 6.12 -13.80 29.91
CA LEU A 174 7.13 -14.78 29.47
C LEU A 174 6.71 -16.23 29.71
N ALA A 175 5.85 -16.50 30.70
CA ALA A 175 5.30 -17.83 30.95
C ALA A 175 4.33 -18.29 29.85
N SER A 176 3.59 -17.36 29.24
CA SER A 176 2.69 -17.65 28.12
C SER A 176 2.76 -16.54 27.07
N PRO A 177 3.85 -16.48 26.27
CA PRO A 177 4.15 -15.32 25.42
C PRO A 177 3.22 -15.17 24.22
N TRP A 178 2.58 -16.27 23.78
CA TRP A 178 1.62 -16.28 22.66
C TRP A 178 0.17 -16.48 23.08
N ALA A 179 -0.21 -16.23 24.34
CA ALA A 179 -1.63 -16.21 24.71
C ALA A 179 -2.40 -15.17 23.88
N ASP A 180 -3.63 -15.51 23.49
CA ASP A 180 -4.51 -14.70 22.63
C ASP A 180 -3.86 -14.29 21.30
N ALA A 181 -3.05 -15.20 20.75
CA ALA A 181 -2.32 -15.05 19.49
C ALA A 181 -3.20 -14.46 18.38
N ASN A 182 -2.76 -13.34 17.82
CA ASN A 182 -3.39 -12.67 16.69
C ASN A 182 -2.32 -11.96 15.83
N PRO A 183 -2.64 -11.48 14.62
CA PRO A 183 -1.69 -10.80 13.76
C PRO A 183 -1.11 -9.49 14.34
N ALA A 184 -1.75 -8.89 15.34
CA ALA A 184 -1.48 -7.53 15.82
C ALA A 184 -1.44 -6.54 14.65
N HIS A 185 -0.50 -5.59 14.61
CA HIS A 185 -0.31 -4.67 13.46
C HIS A 185 0.20 -5.35 12.18
N LEU A 186 0.54 -6.65 12.23
CA LEU A 186 1.03 -7.41 11.08
C LEU A 186 -0.08 -7.90 10.13
N TRP A 187 -1.35 -7.69 10.49
CA TRP A 187 -2.53 -8.06 9.68
C TRP A 187 -2.46 -7.56 8.22
N PHE A 188 -1.80 -6.42 7.98
CA PHE A 188 -1.59 -5.88 6.63
C PHE A 188 -0.76 -6.85 5.76
N LEU A 189 0.29 -7.46 6.31
CA LEU A 189 1.12 -8.43 5.58
C LEU A 189 0.35 -9.73 5.33
N GLU A 190 -0.44 -10.19 6.30
CA GLU A 190 -1.32 -11.35 6.13
C GLU A 190 -2.30 -11.13 4.98
N LEU A 191 -2.99 -9.98 4.98
CA LEU A 191 -3.91 -9.62 3.90
C LEU A 191 -3.18 -9.53 2.55
N LEU A 192 -1.95 -9.01 2.50
CA LEU A 192 -1.16 -9.03 1.28
C LEU A 192 -0.88 -10.45 0.78
N VAL A 193 -0.54 -11.38 1.67
CA VAL A 193 -0.31 -12.79 1.30
C VAL A 193 -1.58 -13.40 0.71
N ILE A 194 -2.74 -13.15 1.31
CA ILE A 194 -4.05 -13.57 0.79
C ILE A 194 -4.27 -12.98 -0.61
N LEU A 195 -4.08 -11.67 -0.79
CA LEU A 195 -4.29 -11.00 -2.08
C LEU A 195 -3.30 -11.48 -3.15
N TYR A 196 -2.06 -11.82 -2.81
CA TYR A 196 -1.12 -12.44 -3.75
C TYR A 196 -1.56 -13.85 -4.16
N GLY A 197 -2.05 -14.65 -3.21
CA GLY A 197 -2.65 -15.96 -3.51
C GLY A 197 -3.82 -15.82 -4.47
N LEU A 198 -4.75 -14.90 -4.18
CA LEU A 198 -5.88 -14.60 -5.05
C LEU A 198 -5.43 -14.09 -6.43
N ALA A 199 -4.40 -13.27 -6.52
CA ALA A 199 -3.86 -12.80 -7.79
C ALA A 199 -3.24 -13.94 -8.62
N ILE A 200 -2.56 -14.89 -7.99
CA ILE A 200 -2.03 -16.10 -8.65
C ILE A 200 -3.18 -16.93 -9.21
N VAL A 201 -4.21 -17.19 -8.40
CA VAL A 201 -5.39 -17.95 -8.81
C VAL A 201 -6.14 -17.23 -9.94
N ALA A 202 -6.34 -15.92 -9.81
CA ALA A 202 -7.02 -15.11 -10.82
C ALA A 202 -6.26 -15.08 -12.15
N THR A 203 -4.93 -14.95 -12.12
CA THR A 203 -4.11 -14.95 -13.34
C THR A 203 -4.03 -16.31 -14.00
N ALA A 204 -3.99 -17.41 -13.24
CA ALA A 204 -4.08 -18.77 -13.77
C ALA A 204 -5.47 -19.04 -14.37
N GLY A 205 -6.53 -18.69 -13.63
CA GLY A 205 -7.92 -18.88 -14.02
C GLY A 205 -8.38 -17.99 -15.18
N ALA A 206 -7.75 -16.82 -15.39
CA ALA A 206 -8.06 -15.93 -16.51
C ALA A 206 -7.94 -16.63 -17.89
N ARG A 207 -7.12 -17.68 -18.00
CA ARG A 207 -7.01 -18.50 -19.22
C ARG A 207 -8.28 -19.27 -19.55
N LEU A 208 -9.05 -19.64 -18.53
CA LEU A 208 -10.31 -20.37 -18.63
C LEU A 208 -11.50 -19.45 -18.93
N VAL A 209 -11.38 -18.15 -18.67
CA VAL A 209 -12.44 -17.17 -18.92
C VAL A 209 -12.60 -16.94 -20.44
N PRO A 210 -13.82 -16.91 -21.00
CA PRO A 210 -14.03 -16.65 -22.42
C PRO A 210 -13.38 -15.35 -22.89
N ALA A 211 -12.84 -15.36 -24.11
CA ALA A 211 -12.14 -14.20 -24.67
C ALA A 211 -13.04 -12.94 -24.75
N SER A 212 -14.33 -13.12 -25.00
CA SER A 212 -15.33 -12.04 -25.01
C SER A 212 -15.47 -11.35 -23.66
N VAL A 213 -15.48 -12.12 -22.56
CA VAL A 213 -15.56 -11.60 -21.19
C VAL A 213 -14.29 -10.84 -20.83
N ARG A 214 -13.12 -11.41 -21.15
CA ARG A 214 -11.83 -10.71 -20.95
C ARG A 214 -11.76 -9.40 -21.73
N ALA A 215 -12.20 -9.40 -23.00
CA ALA A 215 -12.22 -8.21 -23.83
C ALA A 215 -13.21 -7.16 -23.29
N SER A 216 -14.37 -7.59 -22.78
CA SER A 216 -15.33 -6.68 -22.16
C SER A 216 -14.80 -6.03 -20.89
N PHE A 217 -14.15 -6.82 -20.04
CA PHE A 217 -13.46 -6.31 -18.86
C PHE A 217 -12.36 -5.31 -19.24
N GLY A 218 -11.52 -5.67 -20.21
CA GLY A 218 -10.47 -4.80 -20.76
C GLY A 218 -11.02 -3.46 -21.22
N ARG A 219 -12.07 -3.46 -22.06
CA ARG A 219 -12.73 -2.22 -22.51
C ARG A 219 -13.27 -1.36 -21.36
N GLY A 220 -13.81 -1.99 -20.31
CA GLY A 220 -14.28 -1.29 -19.12
C GLY A 220 -13.13 -0.60 -18.37
N VAL A 221 -12.03 -1.32 -18.15
CA VAL A 221 -10.82 -0.78 -17.53
C VAL A 221 -10.22 0.35 -18.38
N ASP A 222 -10.09 0.13 -19.69
CA ASP A 222 -9.61 1.12 -20.66
C ASP A 222 -10.45 2.39 -20.58
N ALA A 223 -11.78 2.27 -20.56
CA ALA A 223 -12.66 3.41 -20.43
C ALA A 223 -12.35 4.21 -19.15
N VAL A 224 -12.29 3.55 -18.00
CA VAL A 224 -12.11 4.19 -16.69
C VAL A 224 -10.72 4.81 -16.54
N LEU A 225 -9.66 4.11 -16.95
CA LEU A 225 -8.28 4.53 -16.73
C LEU A 225 -7.72 5.42 -17.85
N ALA A 226 -8.02 5.11 -19.11
CA ALA A 226 -7.40 5.74 -20.29
C ALA A 226 -8.41 6.47 -21.21
N GLY A 227 -9.69 6.15 -21.16
CA GLY A 227 -10.72 6.63 -22.09
C GLY A 227 -11.43 7.92 -21.67
N ARG A 228 -12.58 8.20 -22.30
CA ARG A 228 -13.40 9.42 -22.07
C ARG A 228 -13.91 9.53 -20.62
N THR A 229 -14.07 8.41 -19.93
CA THR A 229 -14.40 8.39 -18.50
C THR A 229 -13.22 8.70 -17.58
N ARG A 230 -12.03 9.04 -18.10
CA ARG A 230 -10.89 9.56 -17.32
C ARG A 230 -11.26 10.78 -16.47
N VAL A 231 -12.19 11.62 -16.94
CA VAL A 231 -12.66 12.81 -16.21
C VAL A 231 -13.53 12.41 -14.99
N PRO A 232 -14.59 11.59 -15.14
CA PRO A 232 -15.38 11.08 -14.01
C PRO A 232 -14.79 9.86 -13.28
N ARG A 233 -13.56 9.41 -13.57
CA ARG A 233 -13.00 8.15 -13.01
C ARG A 233 -13.07 8.05 -11.49
N VAL A 234 -12.94 9.17 -10.78
CA VAL A 234 -13.07 9.23 -9.31
C VAL A 234 -14.45 8.75 -8.89
N LEU A 235 -15.50 9.13 -9.60
CA LEU A 235 -16.87 8.74 -9.30
C LEU A 235 -17.11 7.25 -9.57
N VAL A 236 -16.57 6.71 -10.67
CA VAL A 236 -16.70 5.27 -10.98
C VAL A 236 -15.98 4.42 -9.94
N LEU A 237 -14.75 4.79 -9.60
CA LEU A 237 -13.97 4.09 -8.59
C LEU A 237 -14.57 4.24 -7.18
N ALA A 238 -15.10 5.44 -6.86
CA ALA A 238 -15.81 5.69 -5.61
C ALA A 238 -17.11 4.89 -5.52
N ALA A 239 -17.90 4.79 -6.60
CA ALA A 239 -19.09 3.96 -6.64
C ALA A 239 -18.76 2.48 -6.40
N GLY A 240 -17.73 1.95 -7.07
CA GLY A 240 -17.24 0.59 -6.84
C GLY A 240 -16.76 0.37 -5.40
N THR A 241 -16.06 1.34 -4.83
CA THR A 241 -15.59 1.29 -3.44
C THR A 241 -16.75 1.36 -2.46
N MET A 242 -17.72 2.24 -2.68
CA MET A 242 -18.91 2.39 -1.85
C MET A 242 -19.64 1.05 -1.67
N LEU A 243 -19.80 0.27 -2.75
CA LEU A 243 -20.41 -1.07 -2.66
C LEU A 243 -19.65 -2.01 -1.72
N THR A 244 -18.31 -1.91 -1.67
CA THR A 244 -17.49 -2.70 -0.74
C THR A 244 -17.52 -2.19 0.69
N LEU A 245 -17.96 -0.95 0.90
CA LEU A 245 -18.06 -0.29 2.21
C LEU A 245 -19.43 -0.51 2.89
N LEU A 246 -20.46 -0.89 2.15
CA LEU A 246 -21.80 -1.18 2.69
C LEU A 246 -21.83 -2.26 3.79
N PRO A 247 -21.11 -3.39 3.69
CA PRO A 247 -21.17 -4.44 4.71
C PRO A 247 -20.24 -4.18 5.92
N MET A 248 -19.63 -3.00 6.03
CA MET A 248 -18.72 -2.67 7.14
C MET A 248 -19.50 -2.35 8.41
N ASP A 249 -18.89 -2.67 9.56
CA ASP A 249 -19.51 -2.45 10.85
C ASP A 249 -19.47 -0.98 11.28
N ALA A 250 -18.59 -0.16 10.72
CA ALA A 250 -18.52 1.28 11.02
C ALA A 250 -18.05 2.08 9.81
N PRO A 251 -18.22 3.42 9.82
CA PRO A 251 -17.69 4.26 8.74
C PRO A 251 -16.19 4.02 8.52
N GLY A 252 -15.80 3.88 7.26
CA GLY A 252 -14.48 3.40 6.86
C GLY A 252 -14.46 1.91 6.50
N ILE A 253 -13.25 1.34 6.55
CA ILE A 253 -13.02 -0.09 6.32
C ILE A 253 -12.68 -0.72 7.67
N ASP A 254 -13.33 -1.83 8.00
CA ASP A 254 -13.09 -2.56 9.24
C ASP A 254 -11.64 -3.05 9.36
N THR A 255 -11.12 -3.07 10.59
CA THR A 255 -9.81 -3.63 10.91
C THR A 255 -9.96 -5.05 11.44
N PRO A 256 -9.24 -6.04 10.89
CA PRO A 256 -9.30 -7.41 11.40
C PRO A 256 -8.65 -7.52 12.78
N THR A 257 -9.22 -8.34 13.65
CA THR A 257 -8.75 -8.55 15.04
C THR A 257 -8.10 -9.93 15.26
N GLY A 258 -8.18 -10.83 14.28
CA GLY A 258 -7.62 -12.18 14.37
C GLY A 258 -7.16 -12.71 13.01
N PHE A 259 -6.59 -13.91 13.00
CA PHE A 259 -6.10 -14.58 11.77
C PHE A 259 -7.21 -14.96 10.78
N ALA A 260 -8.45 -15.04 11.25
CA ALA A 260 -9.60 -15.23 10.38
C ALA A 260 -9.97 -13.90 9.69
N MET A 261 -9.31 -13.60 8.57
CA MET A 261 -9.55 -12.37 7.81
C MET A 261 -11.00 -12.30 7.30
N PRO A 262 -11.80 -11.29 7.70
CA PRO A 262 -13.19 -11.20 7.26
C PRO A 262 -13.30 -11.03 5.74
N PRO A 263 -14.18 -11.78 5.05
CA PRO A 263 -14.32 -11.67 3.59
C PRO A 263 -14.62 -10.25 3.10
N ARG A 264 -15.42 -9.47 3.85
CA ARG A 264 -15.71 -8.06 3.53
C ARG A 264 -14.45 -7.18 3.46
N VAL A 265 -13.49 -7.41 4.36
CA VAL A 265 -12.20 -6.70 4.40
C VAL A 265 -11.32 -7.13 3.22
N VAL A 266 -11.31 -8.41 2.87
CA VAL A 266 -10.59 -8.92 1.69
C VAL A 266 -11.13 -8.32 0.40
N VAL A 267 -12.45 -8.24 0.24
CA VAL A 267 -13.09 -7.68 -0.96
C VAL A 267 -12.79 -6.19 -1.10
N ALA A 268 -12.95 -5.41 -0.03
CA ALA A 268 -12.68 -3.97 -0.04
C ALA A 268 -11.22 -3.66 -0.41
N HIS A 269 -10.26 -4.32 0.24
CA HIS A 269 -8.83 -4.11 -0.06
C HIS A 269 -8.41 -4.74 -1.39
N GLY A 270 -9.05 -5.84 -1.79
CA GLY A 270 -8.85 -6.50 -3.07
C GLY A 270 -9.21 -5.60 -4.26
N LEU A 271 -10.23 -4.74 -4.13
CA LEU A 271 -10.56 -3.74 -5.13
C LEU A 271 -9.39 -2.76 -5.35
N PHE A 272 -8.84 -2.18 -4.27
CA PHE A 272 -7.69 -1.27 -4.37
C PHE A 272 -6.47 -1.96 -4.98
N PHE A 273 -6.19 -3.19 -4.55
CA PHE A 273 -5.13 -4.02 -5.10
C PHE A 273 -5.32 -4.27 -6.60
N LEU A 274 -6.53 -4.61 -7.04
CA LEU A 274 -6.86 -4.84 -8.44
C LEU A 274 -6.68 -3.56 -9.26
N VAL A 275 -7.15 -2.41 -8.78
CA VAL A 275 -6.94 -1.12 -9.46
C VAL A 275 -5.45 -0.80 -9.61
N GLY A 276 -4.66 -1.05 -8.57
CA GLY A 276 -3.21 -0.97 -8.64
C GLY A 276 -2.59 -1.86 -9.73
N TRP A 277 -3.04 -3.11 -9.80
CA TRP A 277 -2.64 -4.05 -10.84
C TRP A 277 -2.99 -3.53 -12.25
N GLN A 278 -4.17 -2.93 -12.42
CA GLN A 278 -4.58 -2.34 -13.71
C GLN A 278 -3.81 -1.06 -14.06
N PHE A 279 -3.38 -0.25 -13.09
CA PHE A 279 -2.49 0.88 -13.38
C PHE A 279 -1.14 0.44 -13.95
N PHE A 280 -0.64 -0.73 -13.56
CA PHE A 280 0.59 -1.28 -14.14
C PHE A 280 0.42 -1.69 -15.61
N THR A 281 -0.75 -2.23 -15.98
CA THR A 281 -1.05 -2.56 -17.39
C THR A 281 -1.32 -1.30 -18.22
N HIS A 282 -1.76 -0.20 -17.58
CA HIS A 282 -2.04 1.10 -18.21
C HIS A 282 -1.06 2.18 -17.74
N ARG A 283 0.25 1.97 -17.94
CA ARG A 283 1.30 2.88 -17.42
C ARG A 283 1.10 4.34 -17.84
N ALA A 284 0.66 4.58 -19.07
CA ALA A 284 0.37 5.94 -19.54
C ALA A 284 -0.72 6.63 -18.67
N ALA A 285 -1.73 5.89 -18.23
CA ALA A 285 -2.77 6.42 -17.34
C ALA A 285 -2.23 6.77 -15.94
N MET A 286 -1.26 5.98 -15.46
CA MET A 286 -0.54 6.23 -14.20
C MET A 286 0.36 7.47 -14.31
N GLU A 287 1.14 7.60 -15.37
CA GLU A 287 2.00 8.77 -15.62
C GLU A 287 1.16 10.05 -15.79
N ALA A 288 0.01 9.95 -16.44
CA ALA A 288 -0.93 11.05 -16.61
C ALA A 288 -1.64 11.47 -15.30
N LEU A 289 -1.32 10.84 -14.15
CA LEU A 289 -1.66 11.35 -12.82
C LEU A 289 -0.75 12.51 -12.40
N ALA A 290 0.42 12.69 -13.01
CA ALA A 290 1.24 13.88 -12.79
C ALA A 290 0.63 15.16 -13.42
N ASP A 291 -0.40 15.01 -14.26
CA ASP A 291 -1.20 16.11 -14.80
C ASP A 291 -2.17 16.63 -13.74
N ARG A 292 -1.98 17.90 -13.34
CA ARG A 292 -2.85 18.61 -12.38
C ARG A 292 -3.11 17.83 -11.06
N PRO A 293 -2.06 17.33 -10.36
CA PRO A 293 -2.24 16.53 -9.15
C PRO A 293 -2.78 17.38 -8.00
N TRP A 294 -2.43 18.68 -7.96
CA TRP A 294 -2.78 19.61 -6.90
C TRP A 294 -4.28 19.83 -6.75
N GLY A 295 -5.04 19.88 -7.86
CA GLY A 295 -6.49 20.00 -7.79
C GLY A 295 -7.14 18.77 -7.15
N ARG A 296 -6.68 17.56 -7.50
CA ARG A 296 -7.13 16.31 -6.88
C ARG A 296 -6.74 16.25 -5.40
N LEU A 297 -5.50 16.65 -5.08
CA LEU A 297 -5.00 16.61 -3.72
C LEU A 297 -5.73 17.64 -2.83
N ALA A 298 -5.90 18.87 -3.29
CA ALA A 298 -6.64 19.91 -2.56
C ALA A 298 -8.11 19.51 -2.36
N GLY A 299 -8.77 19.02 -3.42
CA GLY A 299 -10.13 18.49 -3.30
C GLY A 299 -10.21 17.30 -2.35
N GLY A 300 -9.22 16.40 -2.38
CA GLY A 300 -9.12 15.26 -1.47
C GLY A 300 -8.91 15.67 -0.01
N LEU A 301 -8.06 16.67 0.24
CA LEU A 301 -7.83 17.21 1.59
C LEU A 301 -9.07 17.93 2.14
N ALA A 302 -9.79 18.68 1.29
CA ALA A 302 -11.06 19.28 1.68
C ALA A 302 -12.11 18.21 2.00
N MET A 303 -12.24 17.19 1.15
CA MET A 303 -13.17 16.08 1.37
C MET A 303 -12.77 15.22 2.58
N LEU A 304 -11.47 15.14 2.90
CA LEU A 304 -10.97 14.47 4.08
C LEU A 304 -11.43 15.15 5.37
N ALA A 305 -11.41 16.48 5.42
CA ALA A 305 -11.92 17.23 6.55
C ALA A 305 -13.43 16.96 6.75
N VAL A 306 -14.21 17.00 5.67
CA VAL A 306 -15.65 16.69 5.67
C VAL A 306 -15.91 15.26 6.14
N THR A 307 -15.22 14.28 5.56
CA THR A 307 -15.37 12.85 5.87
C THR A 307 -14.96 12.54 7.31
N THR A 308 -13.88 13.15 7.78
CA THR A 308 -13.40 12.98 9.16
C THR A 308 -14.41 13.56 10.14
N LEU A 309 -14.89 14.79 9.90
CA LEU A 309 -15.91 15.42 10.74
C LEU A 309 -17.19 14.58 10.77
N ALA A 310 -17.67 14.12 9.61
CA ALA A 310 -18.86 13.28 9.53
C ALA A 310 -18.68 11.94 10.27
N SER A 311 -17.52 11.32 10.15
CA SER A 311 -17.18 10.09 10.89
C SER A 311 -17.13 10.31 12.40
N LEU A 312 -16.57 11.44 12.85
CA LEU A 312 -16.53 11.83 14.26
C LEU A 312 -17.93 12.08 14.82
N ILE A 313 -18.79 12.76 14.07
CA ILE A 313 -20.19 12.98 14.46
C ILE A 313 -20.93 11.64 14.55
N TRP A 314 -20.69 10.72 13.59
CA TRP A 314 -21.30 9.39 13.62
C TRP A 314 -20.85 8.59 14.84
N TRP A 315 -19.54 8.55 15.12
CA TRP A 315 -19.01 7.87 16.30
C TRP A 315 -19.48 8.54 17.60
N GLY A 316 -19.52 9.87 17.66
CA GLY A 316 -20.03 10.62 18.81
C GLY A 316 -21.50 10.30 19.10
N ALA A 317 -22.33 10.17 18.06
CA ALA A 317 -23.73 9.76 18.22
C ALA A 317 -23.83 8.33 18.79
N VAL A 318 -23.09 7.37 18.22
CA VAL A 318 -23.10 5.97 18.68
C VAL A 318 -22.59 5.86 20.12
N LEU A 319 -21.49 6.53 20.46
CA LEU A 319 -20.93 6.55 21.82
C LEU A 319 -21.84 7.29 22.81
N GLY A 320 -22.66 8.24 22.32
CA GLY A 320 -23.72 8.90 23.06
C GLY A 320 -25.01 8.08 23.23
N GLY A 321 -25.03 6.82 22.76
CA GLY A 321 -26.16 5.90 22.91
C GLY A 321 -27.16 5.92 21.75
N ALA A 322 -26.83 6.54 20.61
CA ALA A 322 -27.70 6.48 19.44
C ALA A 322 -27.83 5.05 18.90
N ASP A 323 -29.07 4.63 18.65
CA ASP A 323 -29.35 3.35 18.01
C ASP A 323 -28.98 3.40 16.52
N ARG A 324 -28.07 2.51 16.14
CA ARG A 324 -27.54 2.37 14.79
C ARG A 324 -28.57 1.83 13.80
N GLU A 325 -29.60 1.14 14.27
CA GLU A 325 -30.62 0.52 13.42
C GLU A 325 -31.68 1.52 12.95
N THR A 326 -31.68 2.74 13.51
CA THR A 326 -32.57 3.81 13.07
C THR A 326 -32.30 4.21 11.62
N ALA A 327 -33.37 4.54 10.88
CA ALA A 327 -33.25 4.98 9.49
C ALA A 327 -32.34 6.21 9.34
N GLY A 328 -32.36 7.13 10.31
CA GLY A 328 -31.48 8.30 10.33
C GLY A 328 -30.00 7.94 10.40
N MET A 329 -29.62 7.03 11.31
CA MET A 329 -28.24 6.55 11.42
C MET A 329 -27.81 5.72 10.20
N GLY A 330 -28.72 4.94 9.61
CA GLY A 330 -28.49 4.23 8.36
C GLY A 330 -28.21 5.16 7.18
N ILE A 331 -29.03 6.19 6.97
CA ILE A 331 -28.82 7.21 5.92
C ILE A 331 -27.51 7.95 6.16
N PHE A 332 -27.22 8.32 7.42
CA PHE A 332 -25.98 9.01 7.75
C PHE A 332 -24.76 8.13 7.47
N PHE A 333 -24.78 6.86 7.88
CA PHE A 333 -23.74 5.88 7.55
C PHE A 333 -23.49 5.80 6.04
N LEU A 334 -24.54 5.69 5.22
CA LEU A 334 -24.41 5.66 3.75
C LEU A 334 -23.76 6.93 3.21
N ALA A 335 -24.13 8.11 3.73
CA ALA A 335 -23.52 9.38 3.35
C ALA A 335 -22.03 9.44 3.73
N VAL A 336 -21.65 8.97 4.92
CA VAL A 336 -20.24 8.92 5.34
C VAL A 336 -19.43 7.94 4.48
N GLN A 337 -19.98 6.77 4.14
CA GLN A 337 -19.30 5.80 3.27
C GLN A 337 -19.12 6.34 1.84
N ALA A 338 -20.11 7.06 1.30
CA ALA A 338 -19.99 7.70 0.00
C ALA A 338 -18.91 8.79 0.00
N ALA A 339 -18.88 9.64 1.05
CA ALA A 339 -17.84 10.66 1.22
C ALA A 339 -16.44 10.03 1.40
N THR A 340 -16.36 8.92 2.14
CA THR A 340 -15.13 8.14 2.33
C THR A 340 -14.61 7.61 0.99
N ALA A 341 -15.46 6.99 0.19
CA ALA A 341 -15.07 6.44 -1.11
C ALA A 341 -14.52 7.53 -2.06
N VAL A 342 -15.15 8.70 -2.11
CA VAL A 342 -14.65 9.85 -2.92
C VAL A 342 -13.32 10.37 -2.37
N THR A 343 -13.21 10.55 -1.05
CA THR A 343 -12.00 11.00 -0.37
C THR A 343 -10.81 10.09 -0.67
N ILE A 344 -11.02 8.77 -0.58
CA ILE A 344 -10.00 7.77 -0.89
C ILE A 344 -9.41 8.00 -2.27
N TRP A 345 -10.24 8.05 -3.31
CA TRP A 345 -9.73 8.16 -4.69
C TRP A 345 -9.14 9.52 -5.02
N LEU A 346 -9.65 10.61 -4.44
CA LEU A 346 -9.03 11.93 -4.60
C LEU A 346 -7.62 11.95 -3.99
N LEU A 347 -7.46 11.43 -2.77
CA LEU A 347 -6.17 11.39 -2.08
C LEU A 347 -5.20 10.38 -2.68
N VAL A 348 -5.66 9.19 -3.05
CA VAL A 348 -4.81 8.16 -3.67
C VAL A 348 -4.30 8.64 -5.04
N LEU A 349 -5.19 9.10 -5.93
CA LEU A 349 -4.79 9.55 -7.27
C LEU A 349 -4.05 10.90 -7.23
N GLY A 350 -4.43 11.79 -6.31
CA GLY A 350 -3.73 13.06 -6.07
C GLY A 350 -2.35 12.83 -5.48
N GLY A 351 -2.22 11.93 -4.51
CA GLY A 351 -0.96 11.58 -3.85
C GLY A 351 0.01 10.87 -4.78
N ILE A 352 -0.45 9.90 -5.57
CA ILE A 352 0.38 9.27 -6.62
C ILE A 352 0.86 10.34 -7.61
N GLY A 353 -0.06 11.17 -8.11
CA GLY A 353 0.27 12.21 -9.07
C GLY A 353 1.25 13.26 -8.54
N ALA A 354 1.09 13.68 -7.28
CA ALA A 354 1.98 14.62 -6.62
C ALA A 354 3.35 13.99 -6.38
N ALA A 355 3.41 12.73 -5.95
CA ALA A 355 4.67 12.04 -5.70
C ALA A 355 5.48 11.84 -6.99
N GLU A 356 4.84 11.43 -8.09
CA GLU A 356 5.51 11.32 -9.39
C GLU A 356 5.96 12.71 -9.88
N ARG A 357 5.15 13.76 -9.74
CA ARG A 357 5.54 15.13 -10.15
C ARG A 357 6.67 15.74 -9.31
N LEU A 358 6.76 15.40 -8.03
CA LEU A 358 7.74 15.97 -7.11
C LEU A 358 9.07 15.21 -7.09
N LEU A 359 9.06 13.92 -7.44
CA LEU A 359 10.19 13.02 -7.28
C LEU A 359 10.46 12.24 -8.57
N ASP A 360 10.98 12.96 -9.57
CA ASP A 360 11.44 12.38 -10.84
C ASP A 360 12.85 11.74 -10.74
N GLY A 361 13.52 11.85 -9.58
CA GLY A 361 14.88 11.37 -9.38
C GLY A 361 15.19 10.87 -7.98
N PRO A 362 16.34 10.20 -7.79
CA PRO A 362 16.75 9.65 -6.50
C PRO A 362 17.18 10.76 -5.52
N VAL A 363 16.40 10.96 -4.46
CA VAL A 363 16.79 11.82 -3.32
C VAL A 363 17.36 10.93 -2.20
N PRO A 364 18.62 11.13 -1.73
CA PRO A 364 19.25 10.24 -0.75
C PRO A 364 18.47 10.11 0.57
N GLY A 365 17.98 11.23 1.13
CA GLY A 365 17.20 11.22 2.37
C GLY A 365 15.87 10.47 2.23
N VAL A 366 15.14 10.71 1.14
CA VAL A 366 13.90 9.99 0.82
C VAL A 366 14.19 8.50 0.65
N ARG A 367 15.27 8.13 -0.02
CA ARG A 367 15.67 6.73 -0.18
C ARG A 367 15.94 6.07 1.17
N PHE A 368 16.63 6.75 2.09
CA PHE A 368 16.86 6.23 3.43
C PHE A 368 15.54 5.98 4.18
N LEU A 369 14.61 6.94 4.15
CA LEU A 369 13.29 6.78 4.78
C LEU A 369 12.48 5.64 4.16
N VAL A 370 12.51 5.49 2.83
CA VAL A 370 11.86 4.39 2.12
C VAL A 370 12.48 3.04 2.51
N ASP A 371 13.81 2.95 2.58
CA ASP A 371 14.51 1.73 2.99
C ASP A 371 14.20 1.38 4.46
N ALA A 372 14.10 2.38 5.35
CA ALA A 372 13.76 2.20 6.76
C ALA A 372 12.28 1.85 7.00
N SER A 373 11.38 2.23 6.07
CA SER A 373 9.93 2.17 6.29
C SER A 373 9.40 0.78 6.65
N TYR A 374 9.96 -0.28 6.07
CA TYR A 374 9.58 -1.66 6.39
C TYR A 374 10.04 -2.08 7.79
N TRP A 375 11.25 -1.68 8.18
CA TRP A 375 11.76 -1.92 9.53
C TRP A 375 10.92 -1.18 10.58
N THR A 376 10.67 0.11 10.35
CA THR A 376 9.76 0.91 11.19
C THR A 376 8.41 0.23 11.33
N TYR A 377 7.81 -0.22 10.22
CA TYR A 377 6.54 -0.95 10.24
C TYR A 377 6.58 -2.20 11.14
N LEU A 378 7.67 -2.96 11.13
CA LEU A 378 7.79 -4.13 12.00
C LEU A 378 7.88 -3.73 13.48
N VAL A 379 8.78 -2.83 13.84
CA VAL A 379 9.17 -2.63 15.25
C VAL A 379 8.41 -1.53 15.98
N HIS A 380 7.69 -0.64 15.29
CA HIS A 380 7.14 0.56 15.92
C HIS A 380 6.08 0.27 16.98
N LEU A 381 5.17 -0.69 16.78
CA LEU A 381 4.03 -0.86 17.68
C LEU A 381 4.40 -1.08 19.16
N PRO A 382 5.26 -2.06 19.53
CA PRO A 382 5.64 -2.24 20.92
C PRO A 382 6.32 -0.99 21.51
N LEU A 383 7.06 -0.25 20.68
CA LEU A 383 7.72 1.00 21.09
C LEU A 383 6.71 2.13 21.33
N VAL A 384 5.69 2.26 20.47
CA VAL A 384 4.62 3.26 20.63
C VAL A 384 3.90 3.07 21.95
N VAL A 385 3.45 1.85 22.23
CA VAL A 385 2.69 1.54 23.45
C VAL A 385 3.55 1.78 24.69
N ALA A 386 4.80 1.29 24.68
CA ALA A 386 5.70 1.48 25.81
C ALA A 386 6.04 2.96 26.05
N ALA A 387 6.32 3.73 24.99
CA ALA A 387 6.63 5.15 25.08
C ALA A 387 5.42 5.96 25.60
N ALA A 388 4.21 5.68 25.10
CA ALA A 388 3.00 6.34 25.59
C ALA A 388 2.76 6.07 27.08
N ALA A 389 2.97 4.84 27.54
CA ALA A 389 2.84 4.45 28.96
C ALA A 389 3.93 5.03 29.87
N LEU A 390 5.16 5.22 29.35
CA LEU A 390 6.25 5.87 30.08
C LEU A 390 5.97 7.37 30.25
N LEU A 391 5.42 8.03 29.23
CA LEU A 391 5.07 9.45 29.26
C LEU A 391 3.81 9.74 30.08
N GLN A 392 3.07 8.72 30.54
CA GLN A 392 1.86 8.90 31.33
C GLN A 392 2.09 9.76 32.59
N GLY A 393 3.26 9.64 33.24
CA GLY A 393 3.58 10.37 34.47
C GLY A 393 4.00 11.83 34.27
N TRP A 394 4.04 12.33 33.03
CA TRP A 394 4.48 13.69 32.74
C TRP A 394 3.30 14.66 32.81
N GLU A 395 3.43 15.72 33.59
CA GLU A 395 2.41 16.78 33.77
C GLU A 395 2.39 17.77 32.59
N VAL A 396 2.25 17.26 31.37
CA VAL A 396 2.11 18.06 30.15
C VAL A 396 0.87 17.65 29.37
N ALA A 397 0.38 18.55 28.53
CA ALA A 397 -0.83 18.32 27.75
C ALA A 397 -0.75 16.98 26.97
N PRO A 398 -1.84 16.20 26.91
CA PRO A 398 -1.84 14.87 26.29
C PRO A 398 -1.46 14.91 24.81
N THR A 399 -1.83 15.97 24.10
CA THR A 399 -1.38 16.23 22.71
C THR A 399 0.15 16.33 22.62
N VAL A 400 0.82 16.94 23.60
CA VAL A 400 2.28 17.03 23.64
C VAL A 400 2.90 15.67 23.89
N ARG A 401 2.32 14.84 24.78
CA ARG A 401 2.77 13.46 25.03
C ARG A 401 2.60 12.56 23.80
N MET A 402 1.49 12.73 23.06
CA MET A 402 1.25 12.05 21.79
C MET A 402 2.29 12.43 20.73
N LEU A 403 2.53 13.73 20.51
CA LEU A 403 3.54 14.18 19.55
C LEU A 403 4.95 13.78 19.97
N GLY A 404 5.25 13.82 21.27
CA GLY A 404 6.49 13.30 21.85
C GLY A 404 6.68 11.81 21.56
N THR A 405 5.63 11.01 21.73
CA THR A 405 5.62 9.57 21.38
C THR A 405 5.96 9.37 19.90
N VAL A 406 5.32 10.12 19.01
CA VAL A 406 5.60 10.04 17.56
C VAL A 406 7.07 10.34 17.26
N VAL A 407 7.62 11.42 17.82
CA VAL A 407 9.00 11.85 17.57
C VAL A 407 10.00 10.82 18.11
N VAL A 408 9.86 10.43 19.38
CA VAL A 408 10.76 9.50 20.06
C VAL A 408 10.76 8.14 19.36
N VAL A 409 9.57 7.61 19.05
CA VAL A 409 9.47 6.29 18.41
C VAL A 409 9.97 6.33 16.97
N SER A 410 9.67 7.39 16.23
CA SER A 410 10.21 7.56 14.87
C SER A 410 11.74 7.61 14.90
N ALA A 411 12.33 8.39 15.81
CA ALA A 411 13.78 8.44 15.98
C ALA A 411 14.35 7.06 16.37
N ALA A 412 13.76 6.36 17.33
CA ALA A 412 14.19 5.02 17.75
C ALA A 412 14.11 4.00 16.59
N CYS A 413 13.07 4.05 15.76
CA CYS A 413 12.95 3.20 14.58
C CYS A 413 14.04 3.49 13.53
N LEU A 414 14.33 4.78 13.28
CA LEU A 414 15.36 5.17 12.31
C LEU A 414 16.78 4.85 12.81
N VAL A 415 17.05 5.06 14.10
CA VAL A 415 18.35 4.72 14.72
C VAL A 415 18.56 3.21 14.75
N SER A 416 17.54 2.44 15.16
CA SER A 416 17.63 0.97 15.16
C SER A 416 17.82 0.41 13.75
N PHE A 417 17.14 0.97 12.74
CA PHE A 417 17.38 0.60 11.34
C PHE A 417 18.82 0.89 10.91
N ALA A 418 19.36 2.08 11.25
CA ALA A 418 20.73 2.45 10.93
C ALA A 418 21.75 1.50 11.60
N ALA A 419 21.52 1.13 12.87
CA ALA A 419 22.35 0.20 13.61
C ALA A 419 22.35 -1.21 12.97
N VAL A 420 21.16 -1.77 12.69
CA VAL A 420 21.03 -3.08 12.04
C VAL A 420 21.70 -3.08 10.67
N ARG A 421 21.56 -2.01 9.90
CA ARG A 421 22.21 -1.84 8.60
C ARG A 421 23.74 -1.72 8.71
N GLY A 422 24.26 -1.17 9.80
CA GLY A 422 25.69 -1.08 10.06
C GLY A 422 26.34 -2.43 10.44
N VAL A 423 25.55 -3.34 11.02
CA VAL A 423 26.03 -4.65 11.51
C VAL A 423 25.82 -5.78 10.50
N LEU A 424 24.75 -5.74 9.70
CA LEU A 424 24.47 -6.80 8.73
C LEU A 424 25.36 -6.69 7.47
N PRO A 425 26.04 -7.78 7.05
CA PRO A 425 26.78 -7.80 5.80
C PRO A 425 25.89 -7.43 4.61
N THR A 426 26.44 -6.63 3.70
CA THR A 426 25.75 -6.08 2.51
C THR A 426 25.12 -7.13 1.58
N SER A 427 25.46 -8.42 1.75
CA SER A 427 24.90 -9.55 1.01
C SER A 427 23.53 -10.04 1.50
N VAL A 428 23.15 -9.79 2.76
CA VAL A 428 21.87 -10.27 3.33
C VAL A 428 20.74 -9.23 3.18
N ALA A 429 21.07 -7.95 3.03
CA ALA A 429 20.11 -6.84 2.92
C ALA A 429 19.38 -6.73 1.56
N GLY A 430 19.44 -7.75 0.70
CA GLY A 430 18.60 -7.84 -0.48
C GLY A 430 18.72 -6.68 -1.48
N ARG A 431 19.91 -6.04 -1.55
CA ARG A 431 20.25 -5.19 -2.69
C ARG A 431 20.35 -6.08 -3.92
N ASN A 432 19.39 -5.94 -4.83
CA ASN A 432 19.67 -6.24 -6.22
C ASN A 432 20.77 -5.26 -6.65
N PRO A 433 21.97 -5.69 -7.07
CA PRO A 433 22.92 -4.79 -7.68
C PRO A 433 22.29 -4.36 -9.01
N GLY A 434 21.71 -3.16 -9.06
CA GLY A 434 21.48 -2.50 -10.33
C GLY A 434 22.83 -2.32 -11.04
N PRO A 435 22.91 -2.50 -12.36
CA PRO A 435 24.18 -2.48 -13.08
C PRO A 435 24.73 -1.05 -13.05
N GLY A 436 25.68 -0.81 -12.15
CA GLY A 436 26.27 0.52 -11.94
C GLY A 436 27.74 0.48 -11.56
N ARG A 437 28.41 -0.67 -11.74
CA ARG A 437 29.87 -0.78 -11.66
C ARG A 437 30.39 -1.75 -12.71
N ALA A 438 30.31 -1.30 -13.95
CA ALA A 438 31.14 -1.81 -15.03
C ALA A 438 31.75 -0.60 -15.74
N PHE A 439 32.54 0.23 -15.04
CA PHE A 439 33.58 1.03 -15.67
C PHE A 439 34.71 1.30 -14.68
N GLY A 440 35.87 0.76 -15.05
CA GLY A 440 37.24 1.06 -14.68
C GLY A 440 37.50 1.85 -13.40
N ARG A 441 38.23 1.21 -12.48
CA ARG A 441 39.62 1.59 -12.21
C ARG A 441 40.32 0.49 -11.41
N LYS A 442 41.40 -0.03 -12.00
CA LYS A 442 42.58 -0.60 -11.34
C LYS A 442 43.79 -0.14 -12.17
N PRO A 443 44.99 -0.11 -11.60
CA PRO A 443 45.34 0.04 -10.18
C PRO A 443 45.33 1.52 -9.76
#